data_AF-A0AAW5TQF3-F1
#
_entry.id   AF-A0AAW5TQF3-F1
#
_cell.length_a   1.000
_cell.length_b   1.000
_cell.length_c   1.000
_cell.angle_alpha   90.00
_cell.angle_beta   90.00
_cell.angle_gamma   90.00
#
_symmetry.space_group_name_H-M   'P 1'
#
loop_
_entity.id
_entity.type
_entity.pdbx_description
1 polymer ?
#
loop_
_entity_poly.entity_id
_entity_poly.type
_entity_poly.pdbx_seq_one_letter_code
_entity_poly.pdbx_strand_id
1 'polypeptide(L)'
;MAVSSEFYRDLSKIEKKIFKLSLRKAKAFALLALAILPLAVEYLFLPDWIFYLVFFPTGLLLGTYPTLLLLDQWREKKRKVELYFSYEERIYQSGQIRRYEAHEFNPKPSVKETDDI
;
A
#
# COMPACT_ATOMS: atom_id res chain seq x y z
N MET A 1 -13.46 19.06 -15.32
CA MET A 1 -12.21 18.70 -14.60
C MET A 1 -12.60 18.16 -13.24
N ALA A 2 -12.46 16.85 -13.03
CA ALA A 2 -12.75 16.25 -11.74
C ALA A 2 -11.60 16.57 -10.78
N VAL A 3 -11.89 17.34 -9.73
CA VAL A 3 -10.98 17.54 -8.60
C VAL A 3 -10.98 16.22 -7.81
N SER A 4 -10.18 15.26 -8.27
CA SER A 4 -9.88 14.07 -7.48
C SER A 4 -8.96 14.52 -6.34
N SER A 5 -9.53 14.83 -5.18
CA SER A 5 -8.74 14.93 -3.97
C SER A 5 -8.10 13.56 -3.73
N GLU A 6 -6.83 13.42 -4.09
CA GLU A 6 -6.03 12.29 -3.66
C GLU A 6 -5.90 12.40 -2.14
N PHE A 7 -6.78 11.69 -1.43
CA PHE A 7 -6.69 11.59 0.01
C PHE A 7 -5.42 10.80 0.31
N TYR A 8 -4.30 11.52 0.54
CA TYR A 8 -3.05 10.93 0.96
C TYR A 8 -3.30 10.25 2.31
N ARG A 9 -3.52 8.94 2.27
CA ARG A 9 -3.61 8.12 3.47
C ARG A 9 -2.25 8.21 4.13
N ASP A 10 -2.15 8.99 5.20
CA ASP A 10 -0.93 9.13 5.99
C ASP A 10 -0.66 7.80 6.72
N LEU A 11 0.00 6.87 6.01
CA LEU A 11 0.32 5.53 6.49
C LEU A 11 1.27 5.56 7.69
N SER A 12 1.96 6.68 7.91
CA SER A 12 2.87 6.87 9.04
C SER A 12 2.19 6.76 10.40
N LYS A 13 0.86 6.97 10.46
CA LYS A 13 0.01 6.85 11.66
C LYS A 13 -0.49 5.44 11.93
N ILE A 14 -0.54 4.58 10.90
CA ILE A 14 -1.08 3.20 11.01
C ILE A 14 0.05 2.17 11.19
N GLU A 15 1.29 2.50 10.77
CA GLU A 15 2.42 1.58 10.90
C GLU A 15 2.92 1.43 12.33
N LYS A 16 3.01 0.17 12.79
CA LYS A 16 3.71 -0.19 14.02
C LYS A 16 5.20 0.13 13.86
N LYS A 17 5.65 1.18 14.56
CA LYS A 17 7.05 1.58 14.66
C LYS A 17 7.65 0.97 15.92
N ILE A 18 8.79 0.31 15.78
CA ILE A 18 9.62 -0.16 16.90
C ILE A 18 10.93 0.62 16.81
N PHE A 19 11.29 1.37 17.87
CA PHE A 19 12.51 2.20 17.91
C PHE A 19 12.68 3.12 16.67
N LYS A 20 11.62 3.81 16.24
CA LYS A 20 11.59 4.69 15.05
C LYS A 20 11.73 3.99 13.69
N LEU A 21 11.97 2.67 13.65
CA LEU A 21 11.95 1.89 12.42
C LEU A 21 10.56 1.30 12.19
N SER A 22 10.04 1.44 10.97
CA SER A 22 8.84 0.72 10.54
C SER A 22 9.18 -0.75 10.40
N LEU A 23 8.37 -1.63 11.00
CA LEU A 23 8.51 -3.09 10.85
C LEU A 23 8.52 -3.52 9.38
N ARG A 24 7.83 -2.78 8.51
CA ARG A 24 7.86 -3.00 7.06
C ARG A 24 9.27 -2.80 6.49
N LYS A 25 9.92 -1.69 6.85
CA LYS A 25 11.28 -1.38 6.37
C LYS A 25 12.26 -2.44 6.85
N ALA A 26 12.17 -2.84 8.14
CA ALA A 26 12.97 -3.92 8.68
C ALA A 26 12.77 -5.25 7.92
N LYS A 27 11.50 -5.62 7.65
CA LYS A 27 11.17 -6.81 6.87
C LYS A 27 11.73 -6.73 5.44
N ALA A 28 11.65 -5.56 4.80
CA ALA A 28 12.17 -5.37 3.45
C ALA A 28 13.70 -5.51 3.41
N PHE A 29 14.42 -4.93 4.37
CA PHE A 29 15.87 -5.11 4.48
C PHE A 29 16.26 -6.56 4.76
N ALA A 30 15.54 -7.26 5.63
CA ALA A 30 15.78 -8.67 5.90
C ALA A 30 15.58 -9.54 4.64
N LEU A 31 14.54 -9.25 3.85
CA LEU A 31 14.28 -9.95 2.59
C LEU A 31 15.31 -9.63 1.50
N LEU A 32 15.81 -8.39 1.44
CA LEU A 32 16.93 -8.05 0.55
C LEU A 32 18.19 -8.80 0.94
N ALA A 33 18.51 -8.87 2.23
CA ALA A 33 19.65 -9.64 2.71
C ALA A 33 19.54 -11.13 2.35
N LEU A 34 18.33 -11.70 2.48
CA LEU A 34 18.07 -13.07 2.05
C LEU A 34 18.23 -13.25 0.53
N ALA A 35 17.82 -12.27 -0.27
CA ALA A 35 17.93 -12.32 -1.73
C ALA A 35 19.39 -12.27 -2.23
N ILE A 36 20.34 -11.77 -1.42
CA ILE A 36 21.76 -11.75 -1.78
C ILE A 36 22.34 -13.17 -1.84
N LEU A 37 21.88 -14.09 -0.98
CA LEU A 37 22.37 -15.47 -0.95
C LEU A 37 22.26 -16.21 -2.29
N PRO A 38 21.06 -16.33 -2.91
CA PRO A 38 20.94 -17.00 -4.20
C PRO A 38 21.72 -16.29 -5.31
N LEU A 39 21.79 -14.95 -5.31
CA LEU A 39 22.58 -14.19 -6.28
C LEU A 39 24.09 -14.46 -6.14
N ALA A 40 24.58 -14.61 -4.90
CA ALA A 40 25.98 -14.97 -4.64
C ALA A 40 26.29 -16.41 -5.07
N VAL A 41 25.36 -17.34 -4.84
CA VAL A 41 25.47 -18.72 -5.34
C VAL A 41 25.50 -18.74 -6.86
N GLU A 42 24.62 -17.97 -7.51
CA GLU A 42 24.59 -17.89 -8.97
C GLU A 42 25.92 -17.38 -9.54
N TYR A 43 26.50 -16.36 -8.92
CA TYR A 43 27.78 -15.80 -9.32
C TYR A 43 28.96 -16.78 -9.20
N LEU A 44 28.95 -17.66 -8.19
CA LEU A 44 30.05 -18.60 -7.95
C LEU A 44 29.96 -19.87 -8.82
N PHE A 45 28.76 -20.32 -9.17
CA PHE A 45 28.53 -21.62 -9.79
C PHE A 45 28.18 -21.57 -11.29
N LEU A 46 27.69 -20.44 -11.81
CA LEU A 46 27.29 -20.36 -13.22
C LEU A 46 28.43 -19.87 -14.13
N PRO A 47 28.57 -20.46 -15.34
CA PRO A 47 29.45 -19.92 -16.37
C PRO A 47 28.87 -18.62 -16.95
N ASP A 48 29.76 -17.73 -17.42
CA ASP A 48 29.46 -16.33 -17.78
C ASP A 48 28.18 -16.13 -18.62
N TRP A 49 27.96 -16.94 -19.66
CA TRP A 49 26.82 -16.77 -20.56
C TRP A 49 25.48 -17.13 -19.90
N ILE A 50 25.46 -18.16 -19.07
CA ILE A 50 24.25 -18.61 -18.36
C ILE A 50 24.01 -17.68 -17.17
N PHE A 51 25.08 -17.19 -16.54
CA PHE A 51 25.00 -16.21 -15.45
C PHE A 51 24.18 -14.99 -15.86
N TYR A 52 24.51 -14.33 -16.98
CA TYR A 52 23.74 -13.15 -17.39
C TYR A 52 22.27 -13.47 -17.67
N LEU A 53 21.97 -14.65 -18.22
CA LEU A 53 20.59 -15.03 -18.52
C LEU A 53 19.78 -15.27 -17.25
N VAL A 54 20.38 -15.85 -16.21
CA VAL A 54 19.69 -16.25 -14.97
C VAL A 54 19.68 -15.13 -13.93
N PHE A 55 20.79 -14.39 -13.79
CA PHE A 55 20.99 -13.38 -12.75
C PHE A 55 20.02 -12.20 -12.82
N PHE A 56 19.72 -11.70 -14.02
CA PHE A 56 18.78 -10.59 -14.17
C PHE A 56 17.34 -10.98 -13.79
N PRO A 57 16.78 -12.11 -14.27
CA PRO A 57 15.48 -12.60 -13.82
C PRO A 57 15.41 -12.87 -12.31
N THR A 58 16.42 -13.52 -11.73
CA THR A 58 16.42 -13.85 -10.29
C THR A 58 16.51 -12.59 -9.44
N GLY A 59 17.35 -11.63 -9.83
CA GLY A 59 17.42 -10.31 -9.22
C GLY A 59 16.11 -9.53 -9.30
N LEU A 60 15.42 -9.57 -10.45
CA LEU A 60 14.10 -8.94 -10.61
C LEU A 60 13.05 -9.62 -9.73
N LEU A 61 12.95 -10.94 -9.76
CA LEU A 61 11.93 -11.68 -9.01
C LEU A 61 12.10 -11.51 -7.50
N LEU A 62 13.33 -11.64 -7.00
CA LEU A 62 13.61 -11.55 -5.57
C LEU A 62 13.72 -10.10 -5.08
N GLY A 63 14.15 -9.18 -5.93
CA GLY A 63 14.35 -7.77 -5.58
C GLY A 63 13.09 -6.90 -5.69
N THR A 64 12.15 -7.21 -6.58
CA THR A 64 10.95 -6.38 -6.80
C THR A 64 10.05 -6.28 -5.57
N TYR A 65 9.77 -7.39 -4.90
CA TYR A 65 8.92 -7.36 -3.70
C TYR A 65 9.47 -6.49 -2.56
N PRO A 66 10.72 -6.68 -2.10
CA PRO A 66 11.25 -5.86 -1.01
C PRO A 66 11.48 -4.40 -1.41
N THR A 67 11.85 -4.11 -2.67
CA THR A 67 11.96 -2.71 -3.15
C THR A 67 10.60 -2.01 -3.14
N LEU A 68 9.53 -2.67 -3.59
CA LEU A 68 8.17 -2.14 -3.51
C LEU A 68 7.67 -1.95 -2.07
N LEU A 69 8.15 -2.77 -1.13
CA LEU A 69 7.87 -2.57 0.31
C LEU A 69 8.61 -1.36 0.88
N LEU A 70 9.85 -1.08 0.45
CA LEU A 70 10.61 0.10 0.87
C LEU A 70 9.97 1.39 0.36
N LEU A 71 9.47 1.37 -0.88
CA LEU A 71 8.84 2.52 -1.55
C LEU A 71 7.37 2.76 -1.15
N ASP A 72 6.79 1.93 -0.27
CA ASP A 72 5.35 1.94 0.09
C ASP A 72 4.38 1.63 -1.08
N GLN A 73 4.90 1.35 -2.27
CA GLN A 73 4.10 1.12 -3.46
C GLN A 73 3.45 -0.27 -3.50
N TRP A 74 3.91 -1.21 -2.67
CA TRP A 74 3.40 -2.58 -2.66
C TRP A 74 1.89 -2.65 -2.44
N ARG A 75 1.33 -1.84 -1.53
CA ARG A 75 -0.11 -1.84 -1.24
C ARG A 75 -0.94 -1.38 -2.42
N GLU A 76 -0.49 -0.34 -3.11
CA GLU A 76 -1.16 0.18 -4.31
C GLU A 76 -1.09 -0.79 -5.47
N LYS A 77 0.09 -1.38 -5.70
CA LYS A 77 0.29 -2.40 -6.74
C LYS A 77 -0.57 -3.62 -6.46
N LYS A 78 -0.56 -4.13 -5.23
CA LYS A 78 -1.43 -5.23 -4.80
C LYS A 78 -2.91 -4.90 -5.03
N ARG A 79 -3.35 -3.70 -4.62
CA ARG A 79 -4.74 -3.26 -4.84
C ARG A 79 -5.09 -3.16 -6.32
N LYS A 80 -4.20 -2.63 -7.17
CA LYS A 80 -4.42 -2.56 -8.62
C LYS A 80 -4.56 -3.95 -9.24
N VAL A 81 -3.73 -4.89 -8.82
CA VAL A 81 -3.80 -6.29 -9.26
C VAL A 81 -5.11 -6.93 -8.78
N GLU A 82 -5.45 -6.76 -7.50
CA GLU A 82 -6.73 -7.24 -6.95
C GLU A 82 -7.91 -6.68 -7.75
N LEU A 83 -7.98 -5.37 -7.98
CA LEU A 83 -9.04 -4.70 -8.76
C LEU A 83 -9.06 -5.11 -10.24
N TYR A 84 -7.96 -5.62 -10.79
CA TYR A 84 -7.94 -6.14 -12.15
C TYR A 84 -8.61 -7.51 -12.24
N PHE A 85 -8.44 -8.36 -11.21
CA PHE A 85 -9.01 -9.71 -11.16
C PHE A 85 -10.39 -9.76 -10.50
N SER A 86 -10.65 -8.87 -9.55
CA SER A 86 -11.98 -8.72 -8.96
C SER A 86 -12.81 -7.82 -9.86
N TYR A 87 -13.79 -8.43 -10.54
CA TYR A 87 -14.87 -7.71 -11.19
C TYR A 87 -15.72 -7.06 -10.08
N GLU A 88 -15.28 -5.92 -9.59
CA GLU A 88 -16.07 -5.11 -8.67
C GLU A 88 -17.11 -4.40 -9.54
N GLU A 89 -18.35 -4.91 -9.56
CA GLU A 89 -19.49 -4.18 -10.12
C GLU A 89 -19.53 -2.81 -9.44
N ARG A 90 -19.12 -1.77 -10.17
CA ARG A 90 -19.22 -0.39 -9.69
C ARG A 90 -20.67 0.03 -9.79
N ILE A 91 -21.48 -0.46 -8.86
CA ILE A 91 -22.83 0.05 -8.68
C ILE A 91 -22.66 1.47 -8.14
N TYR A 92 -22.80 2.44 -9.05
CA TYR A 92 -22.91 3.84 -8.66
C TYR A 92 -24.24 3.95 -7.90
N GLN A 93 -24.18 3.88 -6.56
CA GLN A 93 -25.35 4.18 -5.74
C GLN A 93 -25.59 5.69 -5.84
N SER A 94 -26.37 6.09 -6.84
CA SER A 94 -27.01 7.40 -6.91
C SER A 94 -28.20 7.47 -5.94
N GLY A 95 -28.06 6.86 -4.76
CA GLY A 95 -29.02 7.05 -3.68
C GLY A 95 -28.88 8.49 -3.25
N GLN A 96 -29.92 9.29 -3.49
CA GLN A 96 -30.03 10.63 -2.95
C GLN A 96 -29.66 10.56 -1.46
N ILE A 97 -28.63 11.31 -1.06
CA ILE A 97 -28.28 11.46 0.35
C ILE A 97 -29.55 11.97 1.02
N ARG A 98 -30.19 11.15 1.84
CA ARG A 98 -31.42 11.52 2.53
C ARG A 98 -31.10 12.76 3.36
N ARG A 99 -31.82 13.85 3.09
CA ARG A 99 -31.72 15.06 3.89
C ARG A 99 -32.50 14.79 5.18
N TYR A 100 -31.78 14.68 6.29
CA TYR A 100 -32.39 14.53 7.62
C TYR A 100 -33.01 15.87 8.01
N GLU A 101 -34.24 15.82 8.49
CA GLU A 101 -34.91 17.01 9.04
C GLU A 101 -34.52 17.19 10.52
N ALA A 102 -34.56 18.43 11.01
CA ALA A 102 -34.13 18.76 12.38
C ALA A 102 -34.86 17.94 13.47
N HIS A 103 -36.09 17.52 13.19
CA HIS A 103 -36.91 16.71 14.10
C HIS A 103 -36.46 15.25 14.21
N GLU A 104 -35.64 14.75 13.29
CA GLU A 104 -35.09 13.38 13.31
C GLU A 104 -33.87 13.25 14.24
N PHE A 105 -33.36 14.37 14.77
CA PHE A 105 -32.25 14.40 15.71
C PHE A 105 -32.78 14.51 17.16
N ASN A 106 -32.28 13.65 18.05
CA ASN A 106 -32.50 13.81 19.49
C ASN A 106 -31.46 14.80 20.05
N PRO A 107 -31.84 16.05 20.39
CA PRO A 107 -30.89 17.04 20.89
C PRO A 107 -30.32 16.57 22.23
N LYS A 108 -29.00 16.41 22.30
CA LYS A 108 -28.32 16.18 23.57
C LYS A 108 -28.17 17.52 24.28
N PRO A 109 -28.71 17.70 25.51
CA PRO A 109 -28.70 18.98 26.20
C PRO A 109 -27.30 19.49 26.56
N SER A 110 -26.26 18.65 26.42
CA SER A 110 -24.87 18.98 26.72
C SER A 110 -24.07 19.54 25.54
N VAL A 111 -24.63 19.55 24.33
CA VAL A 111 -23.92 19.98 23.11
C VAL A 111 -24.58 21.27 22.64
N LYS A 112 -23.94 22.41 22.91
CA LYS A 112 -24.31 23.69 22.30
C LYS A 112 -23.74 23.72 20.89
N GLU A 113 -24.56 24.13 19.92
CA GLU A 113 -24.07 24.53 18.61
C GLU A 113 -23.19 25.75 18.82
N THR A 114 -21.88 25.59 18.65
CA THR A 114 -20.97 26.72 18.54
C THR A 114 -20.81 26.98 17.06
N ASP A 115 -21.49 28.00 16.56
CA ASP A 115 -21.01 28.91 15.51
C ASP A 115 -22.09 29.97 15.27
N ASP A 116 -21.86 31.19 15.77
CA ASP A 116 -22.52 32.39 15.27
C ASP A 116 -21.82 32.77 13.94
N ILE A 117 -22.62 32.98 12.89
CA ILE A 117 -22.20 33.40 11.54
C ILE A 117 -21.53 34.78 11.56
#